data_AF-A0A941ZNI5-F1
#
_entry.id   AF-A0A941ZNI5-F1
#
_cell.length_a   1.000
_cell.length_b   1.000
_cell.length_c   1.000
_cell.angle_alpha   90.00
_cell.angle_beta   90.00
_cell.angle_gamma   90.00
#
_symmetry.space_group_name_H-M   'P 1'
#
loop_
_entity.id
_entity.type
_entity.pdbx_description
1 polymer ?
#
loop_
_entity_poly.entity_id
_entity_poly.type
_entity_poly.pdbx_seq_one_letter_code
_entity_poly.pdbx_strand_id
1 'polypeptide(L)' 'GGHFTMDPRDAAYATRELVKPKFAIPMHYGANPLGKGTPKEYMGALGDAGVKVFPLKPGDKIEF' A
#
# COMPACT_ATOMS: atom_id res chain seq x y z
N GLY A 1 -8.28 -2.53 -0.05
CA GLY A 1 -7.96 -3.96 0.12
C GLY A 1 -8.79 -4.61 1.21
N GLY A 2 -8.56 -5.90 1.47
CA GLY A 2 -9.17 -6.72 2.52
C GLY A 2 -10.08 -7.83 2.00
N HIS A 3 -11.08 -7.49 1.18
CA HIS A 3 -12.08 -8.48 0.75
C HIS A 3 -11.60 -9.40 -0.38
N PHE A 4 -10.98 -8.83 -1.42
CA PHE A 4 -10.51 -9.56 -2.61
C PHE A 4 -8.98 -9.61 -2.74
N THR A 5 -8.27 -8.81 -1.95
CA THR A 5 -6.80 -8.70 -1.92
C THR A 5 -6.35 -8.43 -0.50
N MET A 6 -5.03 -8.40 -0.28
CA MET A 6 -4.43 -8.05 1.02
C MET A 6 -5.06 -6.78 1.62
N ASP A 7 -5.26 -6.80 2.93
CA ASP A 7 -5.58 -5.63 3.72
C ASP A 7 -4.31 -4.78 3.98
N PRO A 8 -4.41 -3.58 4.60
CA PRO A 8 -3.25 -2.74 4.87
C PRO A 8 -2.15 -3.41 5.72
N ARG A 9 -2.52 -4.29 6.67
CA ARG A 9 -1.56 -4.96 7.56
C ARG A 9 -0.83 -6.08 6.82
N ASP A 10 -1.55 -6.89 6.06
CA ASP A 10 -0.98 -7.97 5.27
C ASP A 10 -0.08 -7.42 4.15
N ALA A 11 -0.51 -6.34 3.48
CA ALA A 11 0.31 -5.66 2.49
C ALA A 11 1.59 -5.07 3.10
N ALA A 12 1.49 -4.50 4.31
CA ALA A 12 2.65 -3.97 5.03
C ALA A 12 3.62 -5.08 5.42
N TYR A 13 3.12 -6.22 5.91
CA TYR A 13 3.91 -7.41 6.20
C TYR A 13 4.64 -7.92 4.95
N ALA A 14 3.93 -8.09 3.83
CA ALA A 14 4.52 -8.52 2.57
C ALA A 14 5.63 -7.54 2.11
N THR A 15 5.39 -6.25 2.26
CA THR A 15 6.37 -5.22 1.88
C THR A 15 7.62 -5.27 2.77
N ARG A 16 7.44 -5.31 4.08
CA ARG A 16 8.53 -5.21 5.07
C ARG A 16 9.32 -6.51 5.23
N GLU A 17 8.63 -7.65 5.27
CA GLU A 17 9.22 -8.93 5.64
C GLU A 17 9.63 -9.77 4.42
N LEU A 18 8.89 -9.68 3.32
CA LEU A 18 9.06 -10.57 2.17
C LEU A 18 9.80 -9.89 1.00
N VAL A 19 9.25 -8.80 0.47
CA VAL A 19 9.72 -8.19 -0.78
C VAL A 19 10.85 -7.18 -0.56
N LYS A 20 10.77 -6.35 0.49
CA LYS A 20 11.77 -5.34 0.86
C LYS A 20 12.17 -4.38 -0.28
N PRO A 21 11.21 -3.75 -0.99
CA PRO A 21 11.52 -2.88 -2.12
C PRO A 21 12.05 -1.52 -1.67
N LYS A 22 12.70 -0.76 -2.58
CA LYS A 22 13.05 0.65 -2.32
C LYS A 22 11.81 1.57 -2.31
N PHE A 23 10.84 1.25 -3.16
CA PHE A 23 9.64 2.06 -3.40
C PHE A 23 8.39 1.18 -3.41
N ALA A 24 7.26 1.71 -2.95
CA ALA A 24 5.97 1.02 -3.01
C ALA A 24 4.84 1.99 -3.40
N ILE A 25 3.94 1.54 -4.27
CA ILE A 25 2.72 2.27 -4.66
C ILE A 25 1.52 1.43 -4.23
N PRO A 26 0.74 1.86 -3.21
CA PRO A 26 -0.46 1.14 -2.81
C PRO A 26 -1.53 1.28 -3.90
N MET A 27 -2.20 0.17 -4.22
CA MET A 27 -3.24 0.11 -5.26
C MET A 27 -4.38 -0.84 -4.84
N HIS A 28 -5.40 -0.97 -5.70
CA HIS A 28 -6.55 -1.86 -5.50
C HIS A 28 -7.29 -1.63 -4.16
N TYR A 29 -7.58 -0.35 -3.90
CA TYR A 29 -8.39 0.10 -2.77
C TYR A 29 -9.41 1.15 -3.22
N GLY A 30 -10.45 1.38 -2.43
CA GLY A 30 -11.40 2.49 -2.62
C GLY A 30 -12.27 2.44 -3.88
N ALA A 31 -12.09 1.47 -4.77
CA ALA A 31 -12.87 1.34 -6.01
C ALA A 31 -14.32 0.85 -5.79
N ASN A 32 -14.61 0.26 -4.63
CA ASN A 32 -15.95 -0.19 -4.24
C ASN A 32 -16.09 -0.20 -2.70
N PRO A 33 -17.32 -0.34 -2.16
CA PRO A 33 -17.56 -0.32 -0.70
C PRO A 33 -16.87 -1.44 0.09
N LEU A 34 -16.44 -2.53 -0.57
CA LEU A 34 -15.75 -3.66 0.06
C LEU A 34 -14.24 -3.44 0.15
N GLY A 35 -13.67 -2.58 -0.70
CA GLY A 35 -12.24 -2.28 -0.75
C GLY A 35 -11.78 -1.23 0.27
N LYS A 36 -12.20 -1.34 1.54
CA LYS A 36 -12.13 -0.26 2.56
C LYS A 36 -10.74 0.21 2.98
N GLY A 37 -9.71 -0.63 2.91
CA GLY A 37 -8.36 -0.24 3.37
C GLY A 37 -7.79 0.97 2.61
N THR A 38 -6.97 1.78 3.28
CA THR A 38 -6.44 3.05 2.74
C THR A 38 -4.91 3.09 2.68
N PRO A 39 -4.31 3.95 1.83
CA PRO A 39 -2.87 4.18 1.84
C PRO A 39 -2.34 4.65 3.19
N LYS A 40 -3.12 5.45 3.93
CA LYS A 40 -2.74 5.95 5.25
C LYS A 40 -2.59 4.82 6.27
N GLU A 41 -3.56 3.89 6.30
CA GLU A 41 -3.48 2.71 7.15
C GLU A 41 -2.31 1.81 6.77
N TYR A 42 -2.04 1.65 5.47
CA TYR A 42 -0.91 0.86 4.98
C TYR A 42 0.43 1.47 5.42
N MET A 43 0.62 2.78 5.24
CA MET A 43 1.82 3.49 5.70
C MET A 43 1.99 3.41 7.21
N GLY A 44 0.90 3.51 7.98
CA GLY A 44 0.92 3.32 9.42
C GLY A 44 1.32 1.88 9.83
N ALA A 45 0.83 0.87 9.13
CA ALA A 45 1.18 -0.53 9.37
C ALA A 45 2.62 -0.87 8.94
N LEU A 46 3.15 -0.16 7.95
CA LEU A 46 4.53 -0.30 7.50
C LEU A 46 5.55 0.08 8.59
N GLY A 47 5.21 1.09 9.40
CA GLY A 47 6.07 1.65 10.43
C GLY A 47 7.37 2.20 9.84
N ASP A 48 8.49 1.93 10.52
CA ASP A 48 9.80 2.46 10.15
C ASP A 48 10.52 1.64 9.07
N ALA A 49 9.78 0.89 8.25
CA ALA A 49 10.37 0.19 7.12
C ALA A 49 11.07 1.20 6.19
N GLY A 50 12.28 0.89 5.73
CA GLY A 50 13.07 1.74 4.83
C GLY A 50 12.51 1.86 3.39
N VAL A 51 11.20 1.70 3.23
CA VAL A 51 10.48 1.71 1.95
C VAL A 51 9.80 3.05 1.78
N LYS A 52 10.11 3.76 0.70
CA LYS A 52 9.44 5.02 0.38
C LYS A 52 8.13 4.74 -0.34
N VAL A 53 7.02 5.09 0.31
CA VAL A 53 5.67 4.90 -0.20
C VAL A 53 5.20 6.12 -1.00
N PHE A 54 4.64 5.90 -2.18
CA PHE A 54 4.03 6.93 -3.01
C PHE A 54 2.52 6.71 -3.11
N PRO A 55 1.69 7.39 -2.29
CA PRO A 55 0.24 7.25 -2.31
C PRO A 55 -0.37 8.06 -3.48
N LEU A 56 -0.12 7.60 -4.70
CA LEU A 56 -0.57 8.25 -5.92
C LEU A 56 -2.10 8.16 -6.07
N LYS A 57 -2.70 9.21 -6.65
CA LYS A 57 -4.10 9.23 -7.09
C LYS A 57 -4.19 8.77 -8.56
N PRO A 58 -5.37 8.31 -9.01
CA PRO A 58 -5.59 8.01 -10.42
C PRO A 58 -5.22 9.20 -11.31
N GLY A 59 -4.30 8.99 -12.26
CA GLY A 59 -3.80 10.01 -13.18
C GLY A 59 -2.44 10.62 -12.80
N ASP A 60 -1.97 10.45 -11.57
CA ASP A 60 -0.64 10.89 -11.17
C ASP A 60 0.47 10.08 -11.86
N LYS A 61 1.66 10.68 -11.98
CA LYS A 61 2.85 10.05 -12.57
C LYS A 61 4.06 10.20 -11.65
N ILE A 62 4.97 9.24 -11.74
CA ILE A 62 6.27 9.27 -11.08
C ILE A 62 7.35 8.72 -12.02
N GLU A 63 8.54 9.30 -11.95
CA GLU A 63 9.74 8.90 -12.71
C GLU A 63 10.86 8.56 -11.73
N PHE A 64 11.82 7.73 -12.17
CA PHE A 64 12.87 7.12 -11.35
C PHE A 64 14.27 7.42 -11.88
#